data_AF-T0R3Z9-F1
#
_entry.id   AF-T0R3Z9-F1
#
_cell.length_a   1.000
_cell.length_b   1.000
_cell.length_c   1.000
_cell.angle_alpha   90.00
_cell.angle_beta   90.00
_cell.angle_gamma   90.00
#
_symmetry.space_group_name_H-M   'P 1'
#
loop_
_entity.id
_entity.type
_entity.pdbx_description
1 polymer ?
#
loop_
_entity_poly.entity_id
_entity_poly.type
_entity_poly.pdbx_seq_one_letter_code
_entity_poly.pdbx_strand_id
1 'polypeptide(L)'
;MSASGVITRITPSRQQYIFGAVLARLSLHDDDYSSVCRHEPTFATQCSVYLPTTLWYIDQFMQLPPTIAREAVQMQSRVQAMDISFLNFIKTSAIAPLTLQRVNLLDATESDFGFFAWLFLYDWVLGVREVVSFQGDNGVLTLLTDSQSPLSQATQAWEVPGNIAQYLHSGVLYVTGVMIAVASLAFVYILVLRGHFEGWNMLELGRVGGIVWVGRPFLLLRSVTAMVVLSTATLQLQYSGYISYFTTIQDPWYKTVLAANEVTWLITIVNDVLLVITGEYAYYYVSLNSYLVWAVVALLTLLSPVTPTTSLALTCRLTHVDLDAACTVGVIDIGSLRRMLLLVATVLVSHIACYGLVKLLFRASSAAQAPSLFLSSGAKYQFTHEPWRYNNVYYVDRASAALDGLLTLRWNTSLVVLDVKIWRAFAIPMSATMDAPDALAAALPLLD
;
A
#
# COMPACT_ATOMS: atom_id res chain seq x y z
N MET A 1 -2.84 59.65 8.17
CA MET A 1 -2.03 58.43 8.38
C MET A 1 -1.01 58.37 7.26
N SER A 2 0.30 58.27 7.54
CA SER A 2 1.27 58.06 6.47
C SER A 2 1.04 56.65 5.91
N ALA A 3 0.70 56.54 4.63
CA ALA A 3 0.61 55.25 3.96
C ALA A 3 1.98 54.57 4.04
N SER A 4 2.04 53.37 4.61
CA SER A 4 3.28 52.61 4.79
C SER A 4 3.90 52.14 3.47
N GLY A 5 3.21 52.33 2.34
CA GLY A 5 3.63 51.85 1.02
C GLY A 5 3.54 50.33 0.84
N VAL A 6 3.18 49.58 1.88
CA VAL A 6 3.08 48.12 1.88
C VAL A 6 1.61 47.71 1.82
N ILE A 7 1.23 46.98 0.78
CA ILE A 7 -0.13 46.46 0.56
C ILE A 7 -0.09 44.95 0.75
N THR A 8 -0.93 44.43 1.67
CA THR A 8 -1.12 42.98 1.83
C THR A 8 -2.00 42.47 0.70
N ARG A 9 -1.53 41.49 -0.07
CA ARG A 9 -2.21 41.04 -1.29
C ARG A 9 -3.34 40.06 -0.98
N ILE A 10 -4.52 40.28 -1.54
CA ILE A 10 -5.60 39.31 -1.50
C ILE A 10 -6.16 39.07 -2.89
N THR A 11 -6.44 37.81 -3.24
CA THR A 11 -7.05 37.42 -4.52
C THR A 11 -8.33 36.65 -4.25
N PRO A 12 -9.39 37.35 -3.83
CA PRO A 12 -10.57 36.70 -3.29
C PRO A 12 -11.40 35.99 -4.38
N SER A 13 -11.87 34.78 -4.08
CA SER A 13 -12.83 34.05 -4.90
C SER A 13 -14.26 34.60 -4.69
N ARG A 14 -15.19 34.25 -5.59
CA ARG A 14 -16.61 34.62 -5.44
C ARG A 14 -17.22 34.10 -4.14
N GLN A 15 -16.80 32.91 -3.69
CA GLN A 15 -17.25 32.32 -2.43
C GLN A 15 -16.72 33.10 -1.22
N GLN A 16 -15.47 33.57 -1.30
CA GLN A 16 -14.88 34.42 -0.25
C GLN A 16 -15.62 35.75 -0.11
N TYR A 17 -15.99 36.40 -1.22
CA TYR A 17 -16.78 37.63 -1.17
C TYR A 17 -18.14 37.42 -0.49
N ILE A 18 -18.84 36.33 -0.81
CA ILE A 18 -20.10 35.98 -0.16
C ILE A 18 -19.89 35.78 1.34
N PHE A 19 -18.89 34.98 1.72
CA PHE A 19 -18.57 34.69 3.12
C PHE A 19 -18.23 35.96 3.91
N GLY A 20 -17.36 36.81 3.35
CA GLY A 20 -16.97 38.07 3.97
C GLY A 20 -18.13 39.02 4.17
N ALA A 21 -19.02 39.15 3.18
CA ALA A 21 -20.20 40.01 3.26
C ALA A 21 -21.18 39.55 4.35
N VAL A 22 -21.45 38.24 4.42
CA VAL A 22 -22.35 37.65 5.42
C VAL A 22 -21.80 37.80 6.84
N LEU A 23 -20.51 37.50 7.05
CA LEU A 23 -19.93 37.59 8.40
C LEU A 23 -19.63 39.02 8.84
N ALA A 24 -19.37 39.94 7.92
CA ALA A 24 -19.32 41.37 8.21
C ALA A 24 -20.71 41.98 8.46
N ARG A 25 -21.78 41.22 8.20
CA ARG A 25 -23.18 41.64 8.36
C ARG A 25 -23.52 42.87 7.52
N LEU A 26 -22.96 42.95 6.32
CA LEU A 26 -23.30 43.99 5.35
C LEU A 26 -24.70 43.73 4.78
N SER A 27 -25.48 44.80 4.62
CA SER A 27 -26.83 44.74 4.06
C SER A 27 -26.87 45.41 2.70
N LEU A 28 -27.65 44.88 1.76
CA LEU A 28 -27.92 45.55 0.48
C LEU A 28 -28.58 46.94 0.67
N HIS A 29 -29.22 47.15 1.82
CA HIS A 29 -29.96 48.38 2.13
C HIS A 29 -29.09 49.45 2.79
N ASP A 30 -27.79 49.20 2.95
CA ASP A 30 -26.86 50.23 3.43
C ASP A 30 -26.63 51.26 2.30
N ASP A 31 -26.81 52.54 2.62
CA ASP A 31 -26.82 53.64 1.63
C ASP A 31 -25.43 53.97 1.06
N ASP A 32 -24.34 53.61 1.75
CA ASP A 32 -22.98 53.93 1.32
C ASP A 32 -21.95 52.86 1.73
N TYR A 33 -21.33 52.22 0.73
CA TYR A 33 -20.22 51.28 0.92
C TYR A 33 -18.83 51.93 0.75
N SER A 34 -18.77 53.26 0.60
CA SER A 34 -17.51 53.98 0.38
C SER A 34 -16.50 53.81 1.50
N SER A 35 -16.95 53.62 2.75
CA SER A 35 -16.08 53.38 3.90
C SER A 35 -15.38 52.02 3.77
N VAL A 36 -16.12 50.96 3.45
CA VAL A 36 -15.59 49.63 3.19
C VAL A 36 -14.64 49.68 1.99
N CYS A 37 -15.09 50.22 0.87
CA CYS A 37 -14.30 50.25 -0.36
C CYS A 37 -13.02 51.11 -0.30
N ARG A 38 -12.89 52.02 0.68
CA ARG A 38 -11.65 52.76 0.95
C ARG A 38 -10.50 51.85 1.39
N HIS A 39 -10.79 50.66 1.92
CA HIS A 39 -9.78 49.67 2.30
C HIS A 39 -9.23 48.86 1.10
N GLU A 40 -9.76 49.06 -0.11
CA GLU A 40 -9.22 48.51 -1.36
C GLU A 40 -8.56 49.62 -2.18
N PRO A 41 -7.30 50.00 -1.88
CA PRO A 41 -6.65 51.14 -2.52
C PRO A 41 -6.31 50.88 -4.00
N THR A 42 -6.23 49.63 -4.44
CA THR A 42 -5.86 49.28 -5.81
C THR A 42 -7.06 49.33 -6.76
N PHE A 43 -8.22 48.88 -6.28
CA PHE A 43 -9.44 48.69 -7.09
C PHE A 43 -10.69 49.26 -6.42
N ALA A 44 -10.58 50.45 -5.81
CA ALA A 44 -11.67 51.09 -5.07
C ALA A 44 -12.96 51.27 -5.90
N THR A 45 -12.83 51.61 -7.19
CA THR A 45 -14.00 51.78 -8.07
C THR A 45 -14.65 50.43 -8.37
N GLN A 46 -13.88 49.36 -8.55
CA GLN A 46 -14.43 48.02 -8.75
C GLN A 46 -15.15 47.51 -7.49
N CYS A 47 -14.70 47.89 -6.30
CA CYS A 47 -15.39 47.55 -5.05
C CYS A 47 -16.82 48.06 -4.99
N SER A 48 -17.05 49.30 -5.43
CA SER A 48 -18.41 49.85 -5.55
C SER A 48 -19.31 49.11 -6.53
N VAL A 49 -18.75 48.24 -7.38
CA VAL A 49 -19.51 47.40 -8.32
C VAL A 49 -19.68 45.98 -7.78
N TYR A 50 -18.59 45.32 -7.35
CA TYR A 50 -18.67 43.90 -6.96
C TYR A 50 -19.38 43.71 -5.61
N LEU A 51 -19.28 44.66 -4.67
CA LEU A 51 -19.85 44.49 -3.33
C LEU A 51 -21.39 44.55 -3.37
N PRO A 52 -22.03 45.57 -3.98
CA PRO A 52 -23.49 45.56 -4.16
C PRO A 52 -23.99 44.37 -4.98
N THR A 53 -23.24 43.97 -6.03
CA THR A 53 -23.60 42.78 -6.83
C THR A 53 -23.56 41.50 -6.01
N THR A 54 -22.60 41.37 -5.09
CA THR A 54 -22.48 40.24 -4.16
C THR A 54 -23.64 40.24 -3.16
N LEU A 55 -23.97 41.40 -2.59
CA LEU A 55 -25.09 41.56 -1.65
C LEU A 55 -26.44 41.28 -2.33
N TRP A 56 -26.63 41.76 -3.56
CA TRP A 56 -27.81 41.45 -4.37
C TRP A 56 -27.93 39.95 -4.62
N TYR A 57 -26.83 39.27 -4.95
CA TYR A 57 -26.85 37.82 -5.13
C TYR A 57 -27.23 37.07 -3.84
N ILE A 58 -26.67 37.49 -2.69
CA ILE A 58 -27.01 36.92 -1.38
C ILE A 58 -28.50 37.10 -1.10
N ASP A 59 -29.02 38.32 -1.23
CA ASP A 59 -30.42 38.66 -0.95
C ASP A 59 -31.40 37.91 -1.87
N GLN A 60 -31.10 37.80 -3.16
CA GLN A 60 -32.02 37.23 -4.14
C GLN A 60 -31.97 35.70 -4.24
N PHE A 61 -30.79 35.09 -4.04
CA PHE A 61 -30.60 33.67 -4.34
C PHE A 61 -30.18 32.82 -3.14
N MET A 62 -29.71 33.41 -2.04
CA MET A 62 -29.28 32.63 -0.88
C MET A 62 -30.35 32.63 0.22
N GLN A 63 -30.83 31.44 0.58
CA GLN A 63 -31.64 31.24 1.77
C GLN A 63 -30.72 31.09 2.98
N LEU A 64 -30.30 32.21 3.55
CA LEU A 64 -29.47 32.21 4.75
C LEU A 64 -30.29 31.74 5.97
N PRO A 65 -29.75 30.82 6.80
CA PRO A 65 -30.41 30.45 8.05
C PRO A 65 -30.63 31.66 8.95
N PRO A 66 -31.78 31.77 9.66
CA PRO A 66 -32.05 32.90 10.55
C PRO A 66 -31.05 32.99 11.71
N THR A 67 -30.30 31.91 11.99
CA THR A 67 -29.26 31.88 13.02
C THR A 67 -27.96 32.55 12.59
N ILE A 68 -27.72 32.76 11.28
CA ILE A 68 -26.42 33.19 10.76
C ILE A 68 -25.96 34.53 11.33
N ALA A 69 -26.87 35.48 11.54
CA ALA A 69 -26.53 36.80 12.09
C ALA A 69 -26.03 36.69 13.54
N ARG A 70 -26.68 35.82 14.34
CA ARG A 70 -26.25 35.54 15.71
C ARG A 70 -24.93 34.78 15.74
N GLU A 71 -24.77 33.79 14.86
CA GLU A 71 -23.55 33.01 14.72
C GLU A 71 -22.37 33.88 14.27
N ALA A 72 -22.58 34.82 13.34
CA ALA A 72 -21.57 35.77 12.89
C ALA A 72 -21.08 36.67 14.04
N VAL A 73 -21.98 37.20 14.88
CA VAL A 73 -21.60 37.99 16.07
C VAL A 73 -20.80 37.13 17.06
N GLN A 74 -21.24 35.90 17.32
CA GLN A 74 -20.53 34.98 18.20
C GLN A 74 -19.13 34.65 17.65
N MET A 75 -19.03 34.37 16.34
CA MET A 75 -17.76 34.10 15.68
C MET A 75 -16.83 35.31 15.72
N GLN A 76 -17.35 36.51 15.42
CA GLN A 76 -16.59 37.76 15.50
C GLN A 76 -15.98 37.94 16.89
N SER A 77 -16.77 37.78 17.96
CA SER A 77 -16.26 37.91 19.33
C SER A 77 -15.18 36.88 19.69
N ARG A 78 -15.33 35.63 19.22
CA ARG A 78 -14.35 34.55 19.45
C ARG A 78 -13.05 34.81 18.70
N VAL A 79 -13.13 35.20 17.43
CA VAL A 79 -11.94 35.45 16.60
C VAL A 79 -11.22 36.72 17.05
N GLN A 80 -11.96 37.77 17.40
CA GLN A 80 -11.39 38.99 17.96
C GLN A 80 -10.59 38.72 19.24
N ALA A 81 -11.09 37.82 20.11
CA ALA A 81 -10.40 37.41 21.34
C ALA A 81 -9.09 36.62 21.10
N MET A 82 -8.85 36.14 19.87
CA MET A 82 -7.57 35.49 19.51
C MET A 82 -6.44 36.49 19.25
N ASP A 83 -6.74 37.80 19.26
CA ASP A 83 -5.81 38.91 19.02
C ASP A 83 -5.02 38.84 17.70
N ILE A 84 -5.63 38.26 16.66
CA ILE A 84 -5.00 38.12 15.34
C ILE A 84 -4.83 39.50 14.73
N SER A 85 -3.58 39.91 14.53
CA SER A 85 -3.24 41.28 14.16
C SER A 85 -2.39 41.35 12.90
N PHE A 86 -2.50 42.49 12.19
CA PHE A 86 -1.45 42.93 11.29
C PHE A 86 -0.37 43.65 12.09
N LEU A 87 0.87 43.56 11.60
CA LEU A 87 2.01 44.27 12.15
C LEU A 87 2.63 45.16 11.08
N ASN A 88 3.01 46.37 11.49
CA ASN A 88 3.78 47.28 10.66
C ASN A 88 4.77 48.09 11.49
N PHE A 89 5.88 48.48 10.87
CA PHE A 89 6.82 49.43 11.44
C PHE A 89 6.53 50.82 10.88
N ILE A 90 6.08 51.74 11.74
CA ILE A 90 5.68 53.08 11.35
C ILE A 90 6.59 54.14 12.00
N LYS A 91 6.75 55.27 11.31
CA LYS A 91 7.25 56.50 11.90
C LYS A 91 6.13 57.53 11.88
N THR A 92 5.78 58.10 13.02
CA THR A 92 4.72 59.12 13.12
C THR A 92 5.15 60.46 12.51
N SER A 93 6.45 60.73 12.44
CA SER A 93 7.05 61.86 11.71
C SER A 93 8.44 61.47 11.19
N ALA A 94 9.02 62.26 10.28
CA ALA A 94 10.34 62.00 9.72
C ALA A 94 11.47 61.86 10.78
N ILE A 95 11.26 62.49 11.94
CA ILE A 95 12.21 62.57 13.05
C ILE A 95 11.83 61.61 14.19
N ALA A 96 10.63 61.04 14.17
CA ALA A 96 10.17 60.10 15.17
C ALA A 96 10.93 58.76 15.07
N PRO A 97 11.14 58.07 16.21
CA PRO A 97 11.67 56.72 16.19
C PRO A 97 10.73 55.79 15.42
N LEU A 98 11.30 54.74 14.81
CA LEU A 98 10.53 53.66 14.20
C LEU A 98 9.83 52.88 15.32
N THR A 99 8.51 52.83 15.29
CA THR A 99 7.70 52.12 16.28
C THR A 99 6.93 50.98 15.62
N LEU A 100 6.84 49.84 16.32
CA LEU A 100 5.99 48.73 15.92
C LEU A 100 4.54 49.10 16.25
N GLN A 101 3.67 49.07 15.24
CA GLN A 101 2.22 49.19 15.39
C GLN A 101 1.58 47.86 15.05
N ARG A 102 0.57 47.49 15.83
CA ARG A 102 -0.29 46.34 15.57
C ARG A 102 -1.74 46.77 15.53
N VAL A 103 -2.52 46.15 14.66
CA VAL A 103 -3.96 46.39 14.54
C VAL A 103 -4.64 45.03 14.42
N ASN A 104 -5.58 44.76 15.34
CA ASN A 104 -6.37 43.55 15.32
C ASN A 104 -7.25 43.53 14.06
N LEU A 105 -7.35 42.40 13.36
CA LEU A 105 -8.11 42.31 12.12
C LEU A 105 -9.59 42.67 12.31
N LEU A 106 -10.16 42.36 13.47
CA LEU A 106 -11.55 42.63 13.82
C LEU A 106 -11.66 43.68 14.94
N ASP A 107 -10.77 44.67 14.95
CA ASP A 107 -10.82 45.76 15.93
C ASP A 107 -12.15 46.51 15.88
N ALA A 108 -12.72 46.83 17.05
CA ALA A 108 -13.97 47.57 17.14
C ALA A 108 -13.82 49.01 16.63
N THR A 109 -12.61 49.58 16.64
CA THR A 109 -12.35 50.92 16.10
C THR A 109 -12.27 50.95 14.57
N GLU A 110 -12.08 49.80 13.92
CA GLU A 110 -11.91 49.64 12.48
C GLU A 110 -13.09 48.84 11.88
N SER A 111 -14.33 49.21 12.25
CA SER A 111 -15.54 48.48 11.84
C SER A 111 -15.71 48.37 10.32
N ASP A 112 -15.24 49.37 9.58
CA ASP A 112 -15.34 49.44 8.12
C ASP A 112 -14.41 48.43 7.41
N PHE A 113 -13.41 47.88 8.12
CA PHE A 113 -12.49 46.87 7.60
C PHE A 113 -13.02 45.44 7.74
N GLY A 114 -14.12 45.22 8.47
CA GLY A 114 -14.62 43.89 8.83
C GLY A 114 -14.86 42.96 7.63
N PHE A 115 -15.31 43.48 6.50
CA PHE A 115 -15.45 42.71 5.25
C PHE A 115 -14.12 42.09 4.80
N PHE A 116 -13.07 42.91 4.68
CA PHE A 116 -11.75 42.45 4.25
C PHE A 116 -11.10 41.57 5.30
N ALA A 117 -11.28 41.87 6.59
CA ALA A 117 -10.83 41.03 7.69
C ALA A 117 -11.33 39.59 7.56
N TRP A 118 -12.61 39.39 7.22
CA TRP A 118 -13.16 38.05 7.00
C TRP A 118 -12.61 37.34 5.76
N LEU A 119 -12.22 38.07 4.73
CA LEU A 119 -11.52 37.48 3.57
C LEU A 119 -10.15 36.94 4.00
N PHE A 120 -9.38 37.70 4.78
CA PHE A 120 -8.10 37.27 5.33
C PHE A 120 -8.23 36.08 6.29
N LEU A 121 -9.26 36.07 7.12
CA LEU A 121 -9.55 34.95 8.02
C LEU A 121 -10.00 33.69 7.26
N TYR A 122 -10.69 33.85 6.14
CA TYR A 122 -11.03 32.72 5.27
C TYR A 122 -9.77 32.10 4.65
N ASP A 123 -8.83 32.92 4.17
CA ASP A 123 -7.53 32.45 3.68
C ASP A 123 -6.76 31.68 4.77
N TRP A 124 -6.88 32.11 6.03
CA TRP A 124 -6.32 31.37 7.17
C TRP A 124 -6.97 30.00 7.36
N VAL A 125 -8.30 29.91 7.31
CA VAL A 125 -9.01 28.64 7.41
C VAL A 125 -8.64 27.67 6.29
N LEU A 126 -8.37 28.17 5.08
CA LEU A 126 -7.92 27.37 3.95
C LEU A 126 -6.42 27.06 3.94
N GLY A 127 -5.63 27.62 4.87
CA GLY A 127 -4.18 27.43 4.92
C GLY A 127 -3.41 28.18 3.82
N VAL A 128 -4.02 29.19 3.18
CA VAL A 128 -3.32 30.13 2.28
C VAL A 128 -2.50 31.15 3.09
N ARG A 129 -2.94 31.41 4.32
CA ARG A 129 -2.26 32.22 5.33
C ARG A 129 -2.17 31.43 6.62
N GLU A 130 -1.17 31.72 7.43
CA GLU A 130 -1.02 31.12 8.74
C GLU A 130 -1.16 32.20 9.82
N VAL A 131 -1.61 31.79 11.00
CA VAL A 131 -1.63 32.65 12.19
C VAL A 131 -0.54 32.14 13.13
N VAL A 132 0.46 32.98 13.38
CA VAL A 132 1.64 32.64 14.17
C VAL A 132 1.65 33.47 15.44
N SER A 133 1.77 32.80 16.59
CA SER A 133 1.90 33.44 17.89
C SER A 133 3.36 33.46 18.32
N PHE A 134 3.99 34.64 18.25
CA PHE A 134 5.33 34.87 18.76
C PHE A 134 5.26 35.13 20.26
N GLN A 135 5.87 34.25 21.06
CA GLN A 135 5.92 34.38 22.51
C GLN A 135 7.34 34.69 22.93
N GLY A 136 7.53 35.81 23.61
CA GLY A 136 8.81 36.19 24.18
C GLY A 136 8.65 36.81 25.56
N ASP A 137 9.76 37.20 26.15
CA ASP A 137 9.79 37.74 27.52
C ASP A 137 8.93 39.01 27.69
N ASN A 138 8.78 39.78 26.62
CA ASN A 138 8.03 41.05 26.59
C ASN A 138 6.61 40.93 26.01
N GLY A 139 6.06 39.72 25.93
CA GLY A 139 4.65 39.50 25.61
C GLY A 139 4.41 38.51 24.48
N VAL A 140 3.15 38.46 24.06
CA VAL A 140 2.65 37.57 23.01
C VAL A 140 2.16 38.42 21.85
N LEU A 141 2.58 38.04 20.65
CA LEU A 141 2.24 38.71 19.41
C LEU A 141 1.66 37.71 18.43
N THR A 142 0.35 37.75 18.21
CA THR A 142 -0.36 36.87 17.28
C THR A 142 -0.53 37.59 15.94
N LEU A 143 0.19 37.14 14.92
CA LEU A 143 0.24 37.77 13.60
C LEU A 143 -0.36 36.87 12.52
N LEU A 144 -1.04 37.50 11.57
CA LEU A 144 -1.38 36.86 10.30
C LEU A 144 -0.21 37.00 9.32
N THR A 145 0.24 35.89 8.72
CA THR A 145 1.28 35.92 7.69
C THR A 145 0.77 36.53 6.39
N ASP A 146 1.69 36.91 5.49
CA ASP A 146 1.29 37.20 4.11
C ASP A 146 0.82 35.91 3.39
N SER A 147 0.14 36.06 2.25
CA SER A 147 -0.29 34.91 1.45
C SER A 147 0.94 34.16 0.95
N GLN A 148 1.00 32.88 1.27
CA GLN A 148 2.04 31.99 0.77
C GLN A 148 1.40 30.97 -0.17
N SER A 149 1.91 30.91 -1.40
CA SER A 149 1.54 29.82 -2.29
C SER A 149 2.01 28.50 -1.67
N PRO A 150 1.19 27.44 -1.71
CA PRO A 150 1.61 26.12 -1.23
C PRO A 150 2.93 25.74 -1.85
N LEU A 151 3.88 25.31 -1.02
CA LEU A 151 5.18 24.84 -1.50
C LEU A 151 4.95 23.55 -2.30
N SER A 152 5.05 23.64 -3.62
CA SER A 152 5.07 22.46 -4.48
C SER A 152 6.49 21.90 -4.49
N GLN A 153 6.74 20.94 -3.60
CA GLN A 153 7.99 20.20 -3.57
C GLN A 153 7.76 18.77 -4.04
N ALA A 154 8.58 18.32 -4.99
CA ALA A 154 8.59 16.93 -5.40
C ALA A 154 9.07 16.04 -4.24
N THR A 155 8.46 14.86 -4.10
CA THR A 155 8.98 13.84 -3.19
C THR A 155 10.39 13.44 -3.62
N GLN A 156 11.27 13.20 -2.65
CA GLN A 156 12.62 12.79 -2.98
C GLN A 156 12.60 11.38 -3.55
N ALA A 157 13.25 11.17 -4.71
CA ALA A 157 13.17 9.90 -5.43
C ALA A 157 13.70 8.70 -4.61
N TRP A 158 14.62 8.93 -3.67
CA TRP A 158 15.16 7.89 -2.79
C TRP A 158 14.27 7.54 -1.60
N GLU A 159 13.31 8.41 -1.23
CA GLU A 159 12.34 8.14 -0.16
C GLU A 159 11.21 7.23 -0.64
N VAL A 160 10.98 7.15 -1.95
CA VAL A 160 9.99 6.25 -2.55
C VAL A 160 10.70 4.96 -2.95
N PRO A 161 10.47 3.81 -2.27
CA PRO A 161 11.16 2.55 -2.56
C PRO A 161 10.62 1.85 -3.83
N GLY A 162 10.40 2.61 -4.91
CA GLY A 162 9.86 2.13 -6.18
C GLY A 162 10.72 1.02 -6.81
N ASN A 163 12.04 1.12 -6.70
CA ASN A 163 12.98 0.14 -7.25
C ASN A 163 12.78 -1.25 -6.62
N ILE A 164 12.63 -1.32 -5.29
CA ILE A 164 12.44 -2.58 -4.56
C ILE A 164 11.06 -3.15 -4.90
N ALA A 165 10.02 -2.32 -4.90
CA ALA A 165 8.67 -2.75 -5.26
C ALA A 165 8.63 -3.33 -6.69
N GLN A 166 9.29 -2.69 -7.65
CA GLN A 166 9.41 -3.18 -9.03
C GLN A 166 10.17 -4.50 -9.13
N TYR A 167 11.25 -4.67 -8.35
CA TYR A 167 12.01 -5.92 -8.32
C TYR A 167 11.17 -7.08 -7.76
N LEU A 168 10.49 -6.86 -6.62
CA LEU A 168 9.58 -7.85 -6.03
C LEU A 168 8.46 -8.20 -7.00
N HIS A 169 7.84 -7.19 -7.62
CA HIS A 169 6.78 -7.39 -8.60
C HIS A 169 7.25 -8.21 -9.82
N SER A 170 8.41 -7.86 -10.39
CA SER A 170 8.99 -8.59 -11.52
C SER A 170 9.30 -10.05 -11.16
N GLY A 171 9.80 -10.29 -9.95
CA GLY A 171 10.02 -11.64 -9.44
C GLY A 171 8.72 -12.44 -9.30
N VAL A 172 7.67 -11.85 -8.74
CA VAL A 172 6.34 -12.49 -8.66
C VAL A 172 5.79 -12.80 -10.06
N LEU A 173 5.91 -11.88 -11.02
CA LEU A 173 5.49 -12.11 -12.41
C LEU A 173 6.28 -13.25 -13.06
N TYR A 174 7.60 -13.30 -12.88
CA TYR A 174 8.44 -14.39 -13.38
C TYR A 174 7.96 -15.75 -12.84
N VAL A 175 7.79 -15.87 -11.51
CA VAL A 175 7.30 -17.12 -10.91
C VAL A 175 5.92 -17.50 -11.46
N THR A 176 4.99 -16.55 -11.57
CA THR A 176 3.66 -16.82 -12.14
C THR A 176 3.77 -17.32 -13.59
N GLY A 177 4.60 -16.68 -14.41
CA GLY A 177 4.80 -17.07 -15.81
C GLY A 177 5.37 -18.48 -15.96
N VAL A 178 6.39 -18.83 -15.18
CA VAL A 178 6.96 -20.18 -15.19
C VAL A 178 5.93 -21.21 -14.72
N MET A 179 5.19 -20.94 -13.64
CA MET A 179 4.15 -21.86 -13.16
C MET A 179 3.04 -22.09 -14.20
N ILE A 180 2.63 -21.05 -14.92
CA ILE A 180 1.67 -21.17 -16.04
C ILE A 180 2.26 -22.00 -17.17
N ALA A 181 3.53 -21.81 -17.52
CA ALA A 181 4.20 -22.58 -18.57
C ALA A 181 4.29 -24.07 -18.23
N VAL A 182 4.66 -24.41 -16.98
CA VAL A 182 4.71 -25.80 -16.50
C VAL A 182 3.31 -26.42 -16.45
N ALA A 183 2.31 -25.69 -15.96
CA ALA A 183 0.91 -26.16 -15.97
C ALA A 183 0.41 -26.43 -17.41
N SER A 184 0.72 -25.53 -18.34
CA SER A 184 0.37 -25.68 -19.76
C SER A 184 1.06 -26.89 -20.39
N LEU A 185 2.33 -27.11 -20.07
CA LEU A 185 3.08 -28.26 -20.54
C LEU A 185 2.51 -29.57 -19.99
N ALA A 186 2.20 -29.64 -18.69
CA ALA A 186 1.55 -30.79 -18.09
C ALA A 186 0.19 -31.08 -18.75
N PHE A 187 -0.60 -30.02 -19.02
CA PHE A 187 -1.86 -30.12 -19.75
C PHE A 187 -1.68 -30.69 -21.17
N VAL A 188 -0.66 -30.25 -21.91
CA VAL A 188 -0.34 -30.82 -23.23
C VAL A 188 -0.01 -32.32 -23.11
N TYR A 189 0.78 -32.73 -22.11
CA TYR A 189 1.06 -34.15 -21.88
C TYR A 189 -0.20 -34.96 -21.56
N ILE A 190 -1.13 -34.41 -20.76
CA ILE A 190 -2.42 -35.05 -20.46
C ILE A 190 -3.22 -35.29 -21.76
N LEU A 191 -3.26 -34.30 -22.67
CA LEU A 191 -3.94 -34.44 -23.95
C LEU A 191 -3.29 -35.49 -24.86
N VAL A 192 -1.95 -35.45 -24.99
CA VAL A 192 -1.19 -36.39 -25.82
C VAL A 192 -1.35 -37.83 -25.31
N LEU A 193 -1.41 -38.01 -23.99
CA LEU A 193 -1.59 -39.31 -23.34
C LEU A 193 -3.06 -39.74 -23.20
N ARG A 194 -4.01 -39.02 -23.83
CA ARG A 194 -5.45 -39.33 -23.81
C ARG A 194 -6.03 -39.46 -22.39
N GLY A 195 -5.50 -38.70 -21.44
CA GLY A 195 -5.95 -38.71 -20.05
C GLY A 195 -5.37 -39.83 -19.17
N HIS A 196 -4.39 -40.60 -19.63
CA HIS A 196 -3.65 -41.55 -18.78
C HIS A 196 -2.58 -40.82 -17.95
N PHE A 197 -2.95 -40.31 -16.77
CA PHE A 197 -2.06 -39.65 -15.81
C PHE A 197 -2.55 -39.80 -14.37
N GLU A 198 -1.67 -39.56 -13.39
CA GLU A 198 -2.04 -39.54 -11.97
C GLU A 198 -2.56 -38.17 -11.54
N GLY A 199 -3.86 -38.06 -11.28
CA GLY A 199 -4.50 -36.80 -10.92
C GLY A 199 -3.98 -36.18 -9.63
N TRP A 200 -3.66 -37.01 -8.63
CA TRP A 200 -3.16 -36.52 -7.34
C TRP A 200 -1.79 -35.85 -7.47
N ASN A 201 -0.92 -36.35 -8.34
CA ASN A 201 0.38 -35.74 -8.59
C ASN A 201 0.28 -34.36 -9.22
N MET A 202 -0.80 -34.05 -9.96
CA MET A 202 -1.00 -32.73 -10.56
C MET A 202 -1.30 -31.65 -9.52
N LEU A 203 -1.87 -32.02 -8.37
CA LEU A 203 -2.08 -31.08 -7.25
C LEU A 203 -0.75 -30.69 -6.58
N GLU A 204 0.31 -31.46 -6.80
CA GLU A 204 1.66 -31.18 -6.30
C GLU A 204 2.47 -30.24 -7.23
N LEU A 205 1.83 -29.62 -8.23
CA LEU A 205 2.46 -28.64 -9.12
C LEU A 205 3.20 -27.54 -8.34
N GLY A 206 2.59 -26.99 -7.28
CA GLY A 206 3.24 -25.99 -6.45
C GLY A 206 4.41 -26.54 -5.63
N ARG A 207 4.31 -27.77 -5.14
CA ARG A 207 5.29 -28.32 -4.19
C ARG A 207 6.49 -28.99 -4.85
N VAL A 208 6.26 -29.65 -5.99
CA VAL A 208 7.31 -30.31 -6.77
C VAL A 208 7.69 -29.42 -7.94
N GLY A 209 6.73 -29.06 -8.79
CA GLY A 209 6.97 -28.26 -10.00
C GLY A 209 7.56 -26.89 -9.69
N GLY A 210 7.04 -26.17 -8.70
CA GLY A 210 7.59 -24.89 -8.28
C GLY A 210 9.06 -24.98 -7.87
N ILE A 211 9.44 -26.01 -7.12
CA ILE A 211 10.82 -26.15 -6.64
C ILE A 211 11.77 -26.50 -7.78
N VAL A 212 11.35 -27.39 -8.68
CA VAL A 212 12.17 -27.85 -9.80
C VAL A 212 12.36 -26.77 -10.86
N TRP A 213 11.29 -26.06 -11.23
CA TRP A 213 11.31 -25.13 -12.37
C TRP A 213 11.67 -23.69 -12.01
N VAL A 214 11.32 -23.25 -10.80
CA VAL A 214 11.55 -21.87 -10.35
C VAL A 214 12.72 -21.79 -9.37
N GLY A 215 12.82 -22.78 -8.47
CA GLY A 215 13.86 -22.83 -7.45
C GLY A 215 13.48 -22.09 -6.16
N ARG A 216 14.07 -22.56 -5.05
CA ARG A 216 13.80 -22.06 -3.69
C ARG A 216 13.97 -20.53 -3.53
N PRO A 217 14.99 -19.85 -4.10
CA PRO A 217 15.18 -18.42 -3.89
C PRO A 217 14.05 -17.55 -4.46
N PHE A 218 13.54 -17.85 -5.65
CA PHE A 218 12.44 -17.09 -6.26
C PHE A 218 11.09 -17.41 -5.60
N LEU A 219 10.89 -18.64 -5.13
CA LEU A 219 9.74 -18.97 -4.29
C LEU A 219 9.80 -18.24 -2.94
N LEU A 220 10.99 -18.08 -2.36
CA LEU A 220 11.19 -17.31 -1.13
C LEU A 220 10.83 -15.84 -1.38
N LEU A 221 11.35 -15.24 -2.45
CA LEU A 221 11.02 -13.87 -2.87
C LEU A 221 9.50 -13.68 -2.97
N ARG A 222 8.80 -14.62 -3.62
CA ARG A 222 7.34 -14.59 -3.76
C ARG A 222 6.62 -14.66 -2.42
N SER A 223 7.01 -15.59 -1.54
CA SER A 223 6.41 -15.73 -0.21
C SER A 223 6.67 -14.50 0.69
N VAL A 224 7.88 -13.93 0.63
CA VAL A 224 8.27 -12.73 1.38
C VAL A 224 7.48 -11.54 0.89
N THR A 225 7.32 -11.38 -0.43
CA THR A 225 6.49 -10.31 -1.01
C THR A 225 5.06 -10.38 -0.48
N ALA A 226 4.47 -11.58 -0.44
CA ALA A 226 3.14 -11.78 0.13
C ALA A 226 3.07 -11.45 1.63
N MET A 227 4.06 -11.88 2.42
CA MET A 227 4.13 -11.55 3.84
C MET A 227 4.28 -10.05 4.10
N VAL A 228 5.07 -9.33 3.27
CA VAL A 228 5.18 -7.88 3.32
C VAL A 228 3.83 -7.24 3.07
N VAL A 229 3.15 -7.61 1.97
CA VAL A 229 1.81 -7.10 1.63
C VAL A 229 0.79 -7.37 2.74
N LEU A 230 0.75 -8.59 3.29
CA LEU A 230 -0.15 -8.96 4.40
C LEU A 230 0.22 -8.32 5.75
N SER A 231 1.42 -7.75 5.86
CA SER A 231 1.91 -7.05 7.05
C SER A 231 1.88 -5.54 6.91
N THR A 232 1.38 -5.01 5.78
CA THR A 232 1.28 -3.59 5.48
C THR A 232 -0.16 -3.18 5.17
N ALA A 233 -0.55 -1.98 5.61
CA ALA A 233 -1.80 -1.35 5.25
C ALA A 233 -1.67 -0.56 3.95
N THR A 234 -2.76 -0.52 3.17
CA THR A 234 -2.84 0.27 1.93
C THR A 234 -3.32 1.70 2.24
N LEU A 235 -2.46 2.68 1.99
CA LEU A 235 -2.79 4.11 2.02
C LEU A 235 -2.85 4.67 0.60
N GLN A 236 -3.89 5.43 0.30
CA GLN A 236 -3.98 6.20 -0.94
C GLN A 236 -3.99 7.69 -0.66
N LEU A 237 -3.21 8.43 -1.44
CA LEU A 237 -3.26 9.89 -1.45
C LEU A 237 -4.47 10.33 -2.27
N GLN A 238 -5.39 11.03 -1.63
CA GLN A 238 -6.56 11.64 -2.27
C GLN A 238 -6.46 13.16 -2.21
N TYR A 239 -7.18 13.81 -3.13
CA TYR A 239 -7.23 15.26 -3.23
C TYR A 239 -8.68 15.74 -3.24
N SER A 240 -9.01 16.68 -2.36
CA SER A 240 -10.38 17.23 -2.26
C SER A 240 -10.66 18.39 -3.21
N GLY A 241 -9.64 18.89 -3.93
CA GLY A 241 -9.69 20.16 -4.64
C GLY A 241 -8.91 21.29 -3.94
N TYR A 242 -8.62 21.13 -2.64
CA TYR A 242 -7.90 22.11 -1.83
C TYR A 242 -6.83 21.50 -0.93
N ILE A 243 -7.06 20.30 -0.40
CA ILE A 243 -6.11 19.58 0.47
C ILE A 243 -5.85 18.18 -0.06
N SER A 244 -4.59 17.75 0.08
CA SER A 244 -4.19 16.35 -0.13
C SER A 244 -4.22 15.62 1.20
N TYR A 245 -4.79 14.42 1.24
CA TYR A 245 -4.93 13.63 2.46
C TYR A 245 -4.79 12.15 2.17
N PHE A 246 -4.33 11.39 3.17
CA PHE A 246 -4.26 9.94 3.07
C PHE A 246 -5.57 9.31 3.53
N THR A 247 -6.04 8.31 2.79
CA THR A 247 -7.16 7.46 3.18
C THR A 247 -6.75 6.00 3.21
N THR A 248 -7.32 5.25 4.15
CA THR A 248 -7.16 3.80 4.25
C THR A 248 -8.14 3.11 3.32
N ILE A 249 -7.63 2.22 2.46
CA ILE A 249 -8.48 1.38 1.62
C ILE A 249 -8.39 -0.06 2.08
N GLN A 250 -9.56 -0.66 2.29
CA GLN A 250 -9.67 -2.07 2.62
C GLN A 250 -9.62 -2.89 1.33
N ASP A 251 -8.66 -3.80 1.24
CA ASP A 251 -8.60 -4.75 0.15
C ASP A 251 -9.75 -5.75 0.25
N PRO A 252 -10.41 -6.09 -0.87
CA PRO A 252 -11.49 -7.06 -0.85
C PRO A 252 -11.00 -8.43 -0.38
N TRP A 253 -11.87 -9.16 0.34
CA TRP A 253 -11.53 -10.40 1.03
C TRP A 253 -10.83 -11.44 0.14
N TYR A 254 -11.20 -11.53 -1.14
CA TYR A 254 -10.62 -12.50 -2.07
C TYR A 254 -9.14 -12.22 -2.39
N LYS A 255 -8.71 -10.95 -2.41
CA LYS A 255 -7.29 -10.61 -2.58
C LYS A 255 -6.49 -11.01 -1.36
N THR A 256 -7.06 -10.84 -0.18
CA THR A 256 -6.44 -11.27 1.10
C THR A 256 -6.28 -12.79 1.15
N VAL A 257 -7.32 -13.54 0.76
CA VAL A 257 -7.27 -15.01 0.69
C VAL A 257 -6.25 -15.48 -0.36
N LEU A 258 -6.16 -14.81 -1.51
CA LEU A 258 -5.16 -15.08 -2.53
C LEU A 258 -3.74 -14.80 -2.02
N ALA A 259 -3.51 -13.65 -1.39
CA ALA A 259 -2.22 -13.31 -0.80
C ALA A 259 -1.83 -14.27 0.34
N ALA A 260 -2.80 -14.76 1.13
CA ALA A 260 -2.56 -15.81 2.11
C ALA A 260 -2.11 -17.12 1.45
N ASN A 261 -2.64 -17.47 0.28
CA ASN A 261 -2.17 -18.61 -0.50
C ASN A 261 -0.71 -18.44 -0.94
N GLU A 262 -0.28 -17.22 -1.22
CA GLU A 262 1.12 -16.94 -1.57
C GLU A 262 2.10 -17.15 -0.41
N VAL A 263 1.63 -17.11 0.85
CA VAL A 263 2.47 -17.49 2.01
C VAL A 263 2.76 -19.00 2.01
N THR A 264 1.94 -19.82 1.35
CA THR A 264 2.14 -21.27 1.33
C THR A 264 3.42 -21.69 0.58
N TRP A 265 3.96 -20.84 -0.28
CA TRP A 265 5.28 -21.06 -0.89
C TRP A 265 6.38 -21.17 0.17
N LEU A 266 6.26 -20.44 1.29
CA LEU A 266 7.22 -20.55 2.40
C LEU A 266 7.16 -21.92 3.05
N ILE A 267 5.96 -22.45 3.31
CA ILE A 267 5.84 -23.79 3.91
C ILE A 267 6.33 -24.87 2.94
N THR A 268 6.12 -24.70 1.63
CA THR A 268 6.69 -25.58 0.59
C THR A 268 8.21 -25.62 0.66
N ILE A 269 8.89 -24.47 0.79
CA ILE A 269 10.35 -24.40 0.93
C ILE A 269 10.81 -25.08 2.23
N VAL A 270 10.13 -24.80 3.34
CA VAL A 270 10.44 -25.39 4.65
C VAL A 270 10.30 -26.91 4.58
N ASN A 271 9.21 -27.41 4.00
CA ASN A 271 9.00 -28.84 3.80
C ASN A 271 10.13 -29.45 2.97
N ASP A 272 10.49 -28.85 1.84
CA ASP A 272 11.52 -29.38 0.92
C ASP A 272 12.94 -29.38 1.51
N VAL A 273 13.30 -28.36 2.31
CA VAL A 273 14.55 -28.36 3.07
C VAL A 273 14.55 -29.47 4.12
N LEU A 274 13.42 -29.65 4.81
CA LEU A 274 13.28 -30.62 5.89
C LEU A 274 12.96 -32.05 5.41
N LEU A 275 12.74 -32.28 4.12
CA LEU A 275 12.53 -33.61 3.53
C LEU A 275 13.68 -34.59 3.85
N VAL A 276 14.90 -34.08 4.03
CA VAL A 276 16.06 -34.89 4.46
C VAL A 276 15.82 -35.54 5.82
N ILE A 277 15.01 -34.91 6.69
CA ILE A 277 14.70 -35.36 8.05
C ILE A 277 13.32 -36.03 8.10
N THR A 278 12.32 -35.45 7.44
CA THR A 278 10.94 -35.92 7.51
C THR A 278 10.68 -37.13 6.63
N GLY A 279 11.40 -37.27 5.51
CA GLY A 279 11.37 -38.44 4.63
C GLY A 279 9.94 -38.89 4.28
N GLU A 280 9.66 -40.17 4.52
CA GLU A 280 8.37 -40.82 4.21
C GLU A 280 7.16 -40.20 4.93
N TYR A 281 7.37 -39.53 6.06
CA TYR A 281 6.27 -38.88 6.77
C TYR A 281 5.69 -37.68 5.99
N ALA A 282 6.47 -37.11 5.06
CA ALA A 282 6.05 -35.95 4.27
C ALA A 282 4.75 -36.19 3.49
N TYR A 283 4.55 -37.40 2.98
CA TYR A 283 3.32 -37.79 2.28
C TYR A 283 2.05 -37.52 3.09
N TYR A 284 2.09 -37.76 4.40
CA TYR A 284 0.89 -37.67 5.26
C TYR A 284 0.59 -36.24 5.73
N TYR A 285 1.61 -35.43 6.05
CA TYR A 285 1.39 -34.14 6.70
C TYR A 285 1.47 -32.94 5.75
N VAL A 286 2.21 -33.03 4.64
CA VAL A 286 2.53 -31.84 3.81
C VAL A 286 1.26 -31.18 3.27
N SER A 287 0.30 -31.96 2.76
CA SER A 287 -0.97 -31.44 2.27
C SER A 287 -1.81 -30.75 3.33
N LEU A 288 -2.03 -31.43 4.46
CA LEU A 288 -2.81 -30.89 5.56
C LEU A 288 -2.18 -29.63 6.15
N ASN A 289 -0.86 -29.63 6.31
CA ASN A 289 -0.11 -28.51 6.85
C ASN A 289 -0.20 -27.27 5.94
N SER A 290 -0.10 -27.43 4.62
CA SER A 290 -0.30 -26.32 3.67
C SER A 290 -1.70 -25.70 3.79
N TYR A 291 -2.75 -26.51 3.86
CA TYR A 291 -4.12 -26.01 4.03
C TYR A 291 -4.32 -25.33 5.39
N LEU A 292 -3.74 -25.89 6.46
CA LEU A 292 -3.80 -25.31 7.80
C LEU A 292 -3.14 -23.94 7.84
N VAL A 293 -1.91 -23.81 7.34
CA VAL A 293 -1.19 -22.53 7.26
C VAL A 293 -1.99 -21.52 6.44
N TRP A 294 -2.49 -21.91 5.27
CA TRP A 294 -3.30 -21.03 4.44
C TRP A 294 -4.54 -20.52 5.18
N ALA A 295 -5.31 -21.42 5.81
CA ALA A 295 -6.51 -21.07 6.53
C ALA A 295 -6.22 -20.16 7.72
N VAL A 296 -5.17 -20.46 8.51
CA VAL A 296 -4.77 -19.63 9.66
C VAL A 296 -4.32 -18.24 9.21
N VAL A 297 -3.49 -18.14 8.16
CA VAL A 297 -3.00 -16.85 7.65
C VAL A 297 -4.15 -16.02 7.07
N ALA A 298 -5.06 -16.65 6.32
CA ALA A 298 -6.23 -15.99 5.76
C ALA A 298 -7.15 -15.47 6.88
N LEU A 299 -7.49 -16.33 7.85
CA LEU A 299 -8.35 -15.98 8.98
C LEU A 299 -7.74 -14.88 9.83
N LEU A 300 -6.45 -15.00 10.16
CA LEU A 300 -5.71 -14.01 10.94
C LEU A 300 -5.69 -12.64 10.24
N THR A 301 -5.67 -12.60 8.90
CA THR A 301 -5.65 -11.34 8.13
C THR A 301 -7.03 -10.75 7.95
N LEU A 302 -8.07 -11.58 7.82
CA LEU A 302 -9.45 -11.11 7.75
C LEU A 302 -9.97 -10.62 9.11
N LEU A 303 -9.63 -11.30 10.21
CA LEU A 303 -10.11 -10.96 11.54
C LEU A 303 -9.31 -9.84 12.23
N SER A 304 -8.02 -9.72 11.90
CA SER A 304 -7.11 -8.73 12.49
C SER A 304 -6.22 -8.12 11.40
N PRO A 305 -6.78 -7.29 10.51
CA PRO A 305 -6.03 -6.60 9.47
C PRO A 305 -5.04 -5.59 10.06
N VAL A 306 -3.93 -5.35 9.36
CA VAL A 306 -2.99 -4.30 9.74
C VAL A 306 -3.61 -2.95 9.38
N THR A 307 -3.64 -2.03 10.37
CA THR A 307 -4.12 -0.66 10.19
C THR A 307 -2.95 0.30 10.34
N PRO A 308 -2.90 1.40 9.58
CA PRO A 308 -1.82 2.35 9.69
C PRO A 308 -1.98 3.17 10.97
N THR A 309 -0.86 3.44 11.64
CA THR A 309 -0.83 4.29 12.83
C THR A 309 -0.16 5.60 12.51
N THR A 310 -0.81 6.70 12.86
CA THR A 310 -0.28 8.05 12.66
C THR A 310 0.02 8.68 14.02
N SER A 311 1.23 9.21 14.17
CA SER A 311 1.62 10.01 15.32
C SER A 311 1.99 11.41 14.84
N LEU A 312 1.36 12.43 15.42
CA LEU A 312 1.61 13.84 15.08
C LEU A 312 2.25 14.51 16.28
N ALA A 313 3.50 14.93 16.11
CA ALA A 313 4.27 15.65 17.10
C ALA A 313 5.21 16.61 16.38
N LEU A 314 4.78 17.86 16.20
CA LEU A 314 5.60 18.88 15.57
C LEU A 314 6.79 19.21 16.47
N THR A 315 7.98 18.77 16.08
CA THR A 315 9.24 19.17 16.72
C THR A 315 10.13 19.83 15.68
N CYS A 316 10.39 21.11 15.87
CA CYS A 316 11.27 21.90 15.03
C CYS A 316 12.58 22.19 15.76
N ARG A 317 13.70 22.03 15.07
CA ARG A 317 15.02 22.45 15.54
C ARG A 317 15.62 23.42 14.53
N LEU A 318 16.07 24.58 15.01
CA LEU A 318 16.86 25.50 14.21
C LEU A 318 18.24 24.87 14.01
N THR A 319 18.51 24.40 12.78
CA THR A 319 19.80 23.83 12.38
C THR A 319 20.80 24.96 12.15
N HIS A 320 20.36 26.02 11.47
CA HIS A 320 21.09 27.28 11.38
C HIS A 320 20.13 28.44 11.62
N VAL A 321 20.45 29.26 12.61
CA VAL A 321 19.72 30.50 12.88
C VAL A 321 19.73 31.35 11.60
N ASP A 322 18.55 31.80 11.17
CA ASP A 322 18.28 32.60 9.96
C ASP A 322 18.35 31.90 8.59
N LEU A 323 18.62 30.58 8.53
CA LEU A 323 18.71 29.84 7.25
C LEU A 323 17.70 28.71 7.14
N ASP A 324 17.66 27.79 8.11
CA ASP A 324 16.82 26.60 8.03
C ASP A 324 16.38 26.08 9.41
N ALA A 325 15.15 25.56 9.43
CA ALA A 325 14.60 24.81 10.56
C ALA A 325 14.22 23.41 10.09
N ALA A 326 14.78 22.39 10.74
CA ALA A 326 14.41 21.00 10.53
C ALA A 326 13.20 20.68 11.40
N CYS A 327 12.03 20.55 10.79
CA CYS A 327 10.79 20.16 11.47
C CYS A 327 10.43 18.72 11.17
N THR A 328 10.14 17.94 12.20
CA THR A 328 9.46 16.65 12.09
C THR A 328 8.03 16.84 12.55
N VAL A 329 7.05 16.60 11.67
CA VAL A 329 5.62 16.83 11.97
C VAL A 329 4.96 15.58 12.55
N GLY A 330 5.35 14.41 12.06
CA GLY A 330 4.77 13.15 12.48
C GLY A 330 5.36 11.96 11.74
N VAL A 331 5.00 10.77 12.22
CA VAL A 331 5.39 9.48 11.65
C VAL A 331 4.13 8.70 11.27
N ILE A 332 4.12 8.14 10.05
CA ILE A 332 3.06 7.28 9.54
C ILE A 332 3.64 5.87 9.42
N ASP A 333 3.24 4.98 10.32
CA ASP A 333 3.62 3.58 10.25
C ASP A 333 2.55 2.80 9.50
N ILE A 334 2.92 2.27 8.33
CA ILE A 334 2.02 1.45 7.49
C ILE A 334 2.20 -0.05 7.70
N GLY A 335 3.34 -0.46 8.27
CA GLY A 335 3.76 -1.86 8.33
C GLY A 335 4.00 -2.36 9.76
N SER A 336 3.83 -3.66 9.99
CA SER A 336 4.08 -4.30 11.28
C SER A 336 5.09 -5.44 11.16
N LEU A 337 6.29 -5.23 11.71
CA LEU A 337 7.31 -6.29 11.80
C LEU A 337 6.81 -7.46 12.67
N ARG A 338 6.04 -7.16 13.73
CA ARG A 338 5.43 -8.18 14.60
C ARG A 338 4.50 -9.10 13.80
N ARG A 339 3.71 -8.52 12.89
CA ARG A 339 2.82 -9.28 12.01
C ARG A 339 3.63 -10.20 11.09
N MET A 340 4.67 -9.69 10.46
CA MET A 340 5.52 -10.48 9.57
C MET A 340 6.16 -11.66 10.31
N LEU A 341 6.71 -11.43 11.51
CA LEU A 341 7.30 -12.47 12.35
C LEU A 341 6.26 -13.52 12.79
N LEU A 342 5.03 -13.10 13.08
CA LEU A 342 3.93 -14.01 13.42
C LEU A 342 3.58 -14.93 12.24
N LEU A 343 3.57 -14.43 11.00
CA LEU A 343 3.33 -15.25 9.81
C LEU A 343 4.44 -16.30 9.62
N VAL A 344 5.71 -15.90 9.77
CA VAL A 344 6.85 -16.82 9.72
C VAL A 344 6.77 -17.87 10.83
N ALA A 345 6.48 -17.45 12.06
CA ALA A 345 6.31 -18.34 13.20
C ALA A 345 5.18 -19.34 12.98
N THR A 346 4.06 -18.90 12.40
CA THR A 346 2.92 -19.77 12.06
C THR A 346 3.35 -20.90 11.12
N VAL A 347 4.13 -20.58 10.08
CA VAL A 347 4.64 -21.59 9.14
C VAL A 347 5.53 -22.63 9.85
N LEU A 348 6.48 -22.16 10.65
CA LEU A 348 7.44 -23.05 11.32
C LEU A 348 6.78 -23.91 12.42
N VAL A 349 5.92 -23.32 13.24
CA VAL A 349 5.21 -24.02 14.31
C VAL A 349 4.23 -25.03 13.74
N SER A 350 3.50 -24.67 12.68
CA SER A 350 2.57 -25.58 12.00
C SER A 350 3.30 -26.79 11.43
N HIS A 351 4.48 -26.59 10.81
CA HIS A 351 5.31 -27.69 10.35
C HIS A 351 5.70 -28.66 11.48
N ILE A 352 6.26 -28.14 12.57
CA ILE A 352 6.72 -28.96 13.70
C ILE A 352 5.54 -29.73 14.32
N ALA A 353 4.40 -29.07 14.51
CA ALA A 353 3.20 -29.67 15.08
C ALA A 353 2.63 -30.79 14.18
N CYS A 354 2.47 -30.53 12.88
CA CYS A 354 1.94 -31.51 11.94
C CYS A 354 2.89 -32.71 11.77
N TYR A 355 4.19 -32.47 11.64
CA TYR A 355 5.18 -33.55 11.57
C TYR A 355 5.21 -34.38 12.86
N GLY A 356 5.24 -33.73 14.02
CA GLY A 356 5.22 -34.40 15.32
C GLY A 356 3.96 -35.26 15.50
N LEU A 357 2.80 -34.72 15.15
CA LEU A 357 1.53 -35.44 15.23
C LEU A 357 1.51 -36.68 14.32
N VAL A 358 1.92 -36.53 13.06
CA VAL A 358 1.98 -37.66 12.12
C VAL A 358 2.99 -38.72 12.58
N LYS A 359 4.14 -38.31 13.10
CA LYS A 359 5.15 -39.25 13.62
C LYS A 359 4.66 -40.04 14.84
N LEU A 360 3.75 -39.47 15.64
CA LEU A 360 3.14 -40.15 16.78
C LEU A 360 2.00 -41.09 16.36
N LEU A 361 1.21 -40.69 15.36
CA LEU A 361 0.01 -41.42 14.93
C LEU A 361 0.29 -42.51 13.88
N PHE A 362 1.27 -42.30 13.01
CA PHE A 362 1.61 -43.20 11.92
C PHE A 362 3.02 -43.75 12.12
N ARG A 363 3.20 -45.03 11.80
CA ARG A 363 4.54 -45.62 11.64
C ARG A 363 4.98 -45.38 10.21
N ALA A 364 6.25 -45.04 10.01
CA ALA A 364 6.85 -44.97 8.68
C ALA A 364 6.52 -46.27 7.92
N SER A 365 5.76 -46.12 6.84
CA SER A 365 5.51 -47.22 5.93
C SER A 365 6.69 -47.25 4.98
N SER A 366 7.43 -48.37 4.98
CA SER A 366 8.44 -48.69 3.97
C SER A 366 7.74 -49.02 2.65
N ALA A 367 6.94 -48.09 2.12
CA ALA A 367 6.51 -48.15 0.74
C ALA A 367 7.80 -48.16 -0.08
N ALA A 368 8.08 -49.27 -0.78
CA ALA A 368 9.31 -49.47 -1.53
C ALA A 368 9.64 -48.17 -2.25
N GLN A 369 10.78 -47.55 -2.00
CA GLN A 369 11.11 -46.30 -2.66
C GLN A 369 11.64 -46.67 -4.04
N ALA A 370 11.20 -46.00 -5.11
CA ALA A 370 11.90 -46.13 -6.39
C ALA A 370 13.28 -45.47 -6.20
N PRO A 371 14.41 -46.20 -6.26
CA PRO A 371 15.72 -45.65 -5.94
C PRO A 371 16.31 -44.79 -7.09
N SER A 372 15.45 -44.29 -7.98
CA SER A 372 15.86 -43.60 -9.19
C SER A 372 16.37 -42.18 -8.94
N LEU A 373 17.53 -41.85 -9.51
CA LEU A 373 18.14 -40.53 -9.48
C LEU A 373 17.40 -39.49 -10.33
N PHE A 374 16.45 -39.92 -11.17
CA PHE A 374 15.65 -39.02 -11.98
C PHE A 374 14.66 -38.20 -11.15
N LEU A 375 14.21 -38.73 -10.00
CA LEU A 375 13.23 -38.09 -9.14
C LEU A 375 13.86 -37.03 -8.23
N SER A 376 13.25 -35.84 -8.21
CA SER A 376 13.50 -34.87 -7.14
C SER A 376 13.06 -35.42 -5.78
N SER A 377 13.60 -34.85 -4.70
CA SER A 377 13.20 -35.25 -3.33
C SER A 377 11.70 -35.06 -3.09
N GLY A 378 11.11 -33.99 -3.64
CA GLY A 378 9.67 -33.75 -3.60
C GLY A 378 8.88 -34.86 -4.30
N ALA A 379 9.22 -35.17 -5.56
CA ALA A 379 8.55 -36.24 -6.30
C ALA A 379 8.71 -37.61 -5.64
N LYS A 380 9.89 -37.89 -5.06
CA LYS A 380 10.17 -39.15 -4.36
C LYS A 380 9.25 -39.38 -3.16
N TYR A 381 8.94 -38.35 -2.38
CA TYR A 381 8.16 -38.50 -1.14
C TYR A 381 6.70 -38.04 -1.22
N GLN A 382 6.32 -37.28 -2.26
CA GLN A 382 4.98 -36.69 -2.36
C GLN A 382 4.13 -37.28 -3.50
N PHE A 383 4.74 -37.88 -4.52
CA PHE A 383 3.96 -38.54 -5.58
C PHE A 383 3.35 -39.85 -5.10
N THR A 384 2.18 -40.17 -5.67
CA THR A 384 1.53 -41.46 -5.50
C THR A 384 2.21 -42.48 -6.43
N HIS A 385 2.83 -43.52 -5.87
CA HIS A 385 3.62 -44.51 -6.64
C HIS A 385 2.85 -45.82 -6.90
N GLU A 386 1.96 -46.24 -6.00
CA GLU A 386 1.39 -47.59 -6.02
C GLU A 386 0.65 -47.99 -7.31
N PRO A 387 -0.22 -47.15 -7.90
CA PRO A 387 -0.97 -47.52 -9.12
C PRO A 387 -0.08 -47.60 -10.38
N TRP A 388 1.13 -47.07 -10.31
CA TRP A 388 2.04 -46.86 -11.43
C TRP A 388 3.28 -47.76 -11.36
N ARG A 389 3.16 -48.86 -10.62
CA ARG A 389 4.21 -49.86 -10.47
C ARG A 389 3.87 -51.16 -11.18
N TYR A 390 4.85 -51.67 -11.92
CA TYR A 390 4.74 -52.95 -12.60
C TYR A 390 6.10 -53.66 -12.60
N ASN A 391 6.12 -54.95 -12.22
CA ASN A 391 7.33 -55.76 -12.13
C ASN A 391 8.49 -55.08 -11.37
N ASN A 392 8.17 -54.45 -10.22
CA ASN A 392 9.11 -53.72 -9.35
C ASN A 392 9.75 -52.46 -9.99
N VAL A 393 9.28 -52.02 -11.16
CA VAL A 393 9.67 -50.76 -11.81
C VAL A 393 8.57 -49.72 -11.61
N TYR A 394 8.97 -48.48 -11.28
CA TYR A 394 8.05 -47.35 -11.18
C TYR A 394 7.97 -46.62 -12.52
N TYR A 395 6.76 -46.47 -13.05
CA TYR A 395 6.48 -45.81 -14.32
C TYR A 395 5.86 -44.44 -14.06
N VAL A 396 6.64 -43.38 -14.18
CA VAL A 396 6.13 -42.02 -13.95
C VAL A 396 5.35 -41.58 -15.18
N ASP A 397 4.08 -41.19 -15.01
CA ASP A 397 3.31 -40.61 -16.10
C ASP A 397 3.97 -39.32 -16.62
N ARG A 398 3.85 -39.02 -17.92
CA ARG A 398 4.64 -37.92 -18.51
C ARG A 398 4.26 -36.54 -17.98
N ALA A 399 3.04 -36.36 -17.47
CA ALA A 399 2.64 -35.11 -16.86
C ALA A 399 3.32 -34.93 -15.49
N SER A 400 3.34 -35.98 -14.65
CA SER A 400 4.10 -36.00 -13.39
C SER A 400 5.60 -35.89 -13.62
N ALA A 401 6.12 -36.50 -14.69
CA ALA A 401 7.51 -36.37 -15.11
C ALA A 401 7.84 -34.91 -15.45
N ALA A 402 6.95 -34.20 -16.15
CA ALA A 402 7.13 -32.78 -16.45
C ALA A 402 7.16 -31.92 -15.17
N LEU A 403 6.31 -32.22 -14.18
CA LEU A 403 6.36 -31.55 -12.86
C LEU A 403 7.70 -31.81 -12.16
N ASP A 404 8.25 -33.01 -12.27
CA ASP A 404 9.57 -33.37 -11.75
C ASP A 404 10.75 -32.84 -12.60
N GLY A 405 10.47 -32.13 -13.71
CA GLY A 405 11.48 -31.54 -14.59
C GLY A 405 12.07 -32.49 -15.63
N LEU A 406 11.39 -33.61 -15.90
CA LEU A 406 11.73 -34.59 -16.92
C LEU A 406 10.85 -34.38 -18.15
N LEU A 407 11.42 -33.80 -19.20
CA LEU A 407 10.72 -33.62 -20.48
C LEU A 407 10.89 -34.86 -21.34
N THR A 408 9.78 -35.46 -21.74
CA THR A 408 9.78 -36.70 -22.51
C THR A 408 9.33 -36.46 -23.95
N LEU A 409 10.08 -37.00 -24.91
CA LEU A 409 9.77 -37.00 -26.34
C LEU A 409 9.96 -38.41 -26.89
N ARG A 410 8.91 -38.97 -27.50
CA ARG A 410 9.01 -40.26 -28.18
C ARG A 410 9.58 -40.05 -29.58
N TRP A 411 10.73 -40.64 -29.87
CA TRP A 411 11.39 -40.57 -31.18
C TRP A 411 11.73 -41.98 -31.66
N ASN A 412 11.04 -42.44 -32.71
CA ASN A 412 11.14 -43.81 -33.25
C ASN A 412 10.94 -44.89 -32.18
N THR A 413 11.97 -45.70 -31.90
CA THR A 413 11.97 -46.79 -30.91
C THR A 413 12.55 -46.38 -29.54
N SER A 414 12.83 -45.09 -29.34
CA SER A 414 13.43 -44.57 -28.12
C SER A 414 12.59 -43.46 -27.49
N LEU A 415 12.56 -43.42 -26.16
CA LEU A 415 12.03 -42.33 -25.37
C LEU A 415 13.20 -41.42 -24.97
N VAL A 416 13.25 -40.22 -25.55
CA VAL A 416 14.24 -39.20 -25.19
C VAL A 416 13.71 -38.44 -23.97
N VAL A 417 14.53 -38.35 -22.92
CA VAL A 417 14.21 -37.70 -21.65
C VAL A 417 15.23 -36.61 -21.40
N LEU A 418 14.80 -35.36 -21.40
CA LEU A 418 15.62 -34.22 -20.99
C LEU A 418 15.33 -33.91 -19.52
N ASP A 419 16.33 -34.10 -18.67
CA ASP A 419 16.27 -33.70 -17.27
C ASP A 419 16.74 -32.25 -17.14
N VAL A 420 15.79 -31.34 -16.88
CA VAL A 420 16.03 -29.90 -16.73
C VAL A 420 16.81 -29.60 -15.46
N LYS A 421 16.77 -30.48 -14.46
CA LYS A 421 17.51 -30.32 -13.19
C LYS A 421 19.02 -30.31 -13.41
N ILE A 422 19.50 -31.17 -14.32
CA ILE A 422 20.93 -31.36 -14.63
C ILE A 422 21.30 -30.95 -16.07
N TRP A 423 20.33 -30.50 -16.87
CA TRP A 423 20.48 -30.14 -18.28
C TRP A 423 21.10 -31.26 -19.15
N ARG A 424 20.65 -32.51 -18.94
CA ARG A 424 21.14 -33.68 -19.71
C ARG A 424 19.99 -34.44 -20.35
N ALA A 425 20.22 -34.92 -21.57
CA ALA A 425 19.30 -35.77 -22.31
C ALA A 425 19.73 -37.24 -22.24
N PHE A 426 18.77 -38.13 -22.05
CA PHE A 426 18.92 -39.58 -22.00
C PHE A 426 18.00 -40.21 -23.05
N ALA A 427 18.37 -41.35 -23.61
CA ALA A 427 17.53 -42.10 -24.55
C ALA A 427 17.27 -43.50 -23.98
N ILE A 428 16.02 -43.80 -23.69
CA ILE A 428 15.58 -45.07 -23.12
C ILE A 428 14.95 -45.92 -24.24
N PRO A 429 15.46 -47.12 -24.55
CA PRO A 429 14.87 -48.00 -25.55
C PRO A 429 13.46 -48.46 -25.13
N MET A 430 12.46 -48.34 -26.01
CA MET A 430 11.09 -48.79 -25.71
C MET A 430 10.90 -50.32 -25.70
N SER A 431 11.92 -51.10 -26.08
CA SER A 431 11.89 -52.56 -25.90
C SER A 431 11.75 -52.97 -24.43
N ALA A 432 12.11 -52.08 -23.49
CA ALA A 432 11.95 -52.30 -22.06
C ALA A 432 10.50 -52.15 -21.54
N THR A 433 9.55 -51.69 -22.38
CA THR A 433 8.16 -51.40 -21.97
C THR A 433 7.11 -52.28 -22.64
N MET A 434 7.52 -53.31 -23.40
CA MET A 434 6.62 -54.10 -24.26
C MET A 434 5.63 -55.01 -23.49
N ASP A 435 5.91 -55.35 -22.23
CA ASP A 435 5.07 -56.25 -21.41
C ASP A 435 4.16 -55.52 -20.41
N ALA A 436 4.08 -54.18 -20.47
CA ALA A 436 3.31 -53.37 -19.53
C ALA A 436 1.92 -52.97 -20.10
N PRO A 437 0.89 -52.83 -19.24
CA PRO A 437 -0.42 -52.28 -19.62
C PRO A 437 -0.31 -50.95 -20.39
N ASP A 438 -1.26 -50.66 -21.30
CA ASP A 438 -1.22 -49.51 -22.23
C ASP A 438 -0.88 -48.16 -21.57
N ALA A 439 -1.43 -47.88 -20.38
CA ALA A 439 -1.16 -46.66 -19.63
C ALA A 439 0.31 -46.58 -19.13
N LEU A 440 0.89 -47.71 -18.71
CA LEU A 440 2.28 -47.81 -18.24
C LEU A 440 3.26 -47.85 -19.41
N ALA A 441 2.87 -48.44 -20.55
CA ALA A 441 3.66 -48.42 -21.78
C ALA A 441 3.85 -47.00 -22.34
N ALA A 442 2.93 -46.09 -22.01
CA ALA A 442 3.02 -44.68 -22.37
C ALA A 442 3.85 -43.84 -21.37
N ALA A 443 4.08 -44.34 -20.16
CA ALA A 443 4.80 -43.66 -19.09
C ALA A 443 6.33 -43.80 -19.21
N LEU A 444 7.05 -43.06 -18.37
CA LEU A 444 8.52 -43.11 -18.27
C LEU A 444 8.93 -44.20 -17.26
N PRO A 445 9.55 -45.31 -17.70
CA PRO A 445 10.10 -46.29 -16.77
C PRO A 445 11.33 -45.73 -16.06
N LEU A 446 11.29 -45.72 -14.73
CA LEU A 446 12.46 -45.41 -13.90
C LEU A 446 13.23 -46.69 -13.62
N LEU A 447 14.18 -46.99 -14.50
CA LEU A 447 15.13 -48.08 -14.35
C LEU A 447 16.27 -47.65 -13.41
N ASP A 448 16.81 -48.61 -12.66
CA ASP A 448 17.93 -48.41 -11.72
C ASP A 448 19.26 -48.12 -12.42
#